data_AF-A0A959ZED3-F1
#
_entry.id   AF-A0A959ZED3-F1
#
_cell.length_a   1.000
_cell.length_b   1.000
_cell.length_c   1.000
_cell.angle_alpha   90.00
_cell.angle_beta   90.00
_cell.angle_gamma   90.00
#
_symmetry.space_group_name_H-M   'P 1'
#
loop_
_entity.id
_entity.type
_entity.pdbx_description
1 polymer ?
#
loop_
_entity_poly.entity_id
_entity_poly.type
_entity_poly.pdbx_seq_one_letter_code
_entity_poly.pdbx_strand_id
1 'polypeptide(L)'
;MDRETIIRELRLEPLPREGGMYRRKFKDDNSSSIYFLIEPDSPTKLHRLPWPELFHFYAGAPARIHILGPEPGEARHPTLGIGLEEGERPQMLVPGGTWQAAETTGAWTLLGTTMAPAFDWDRFEIGKRERLLKYWPEQEEVILRHLDA
;
A
#
# COMPACT_ATOMS: atom_id res chain seq x y z
N MET A 1 3.64 -12.71 -17.54
CA MET A 1 3.12 -11.40 -17.98
C MET A 1 4.17 -10.39 -17.60
N ASP A 2 4.68 -9.62 -18.56
CA ASP A 2 5.64 -8.55 -18.26
C ASP A 2 4.91 -7.29 -17.76
N ARG A 3 5.70 -6.41 -17.13
CA ARG A 3 5.25 -5.17 -16.51
C ARG A 3 4.65 -4.20 -17.54
N GLU A 4 5.31 -4.01 -18.68
CA GLU A 4 4.89 -3.09 -19.74
C GLU A 4 3.51 -3.47 -20.28
N THR A 5 3.26 -4.77 -20.46
CA THR A 5 1.94 -5.29 -20.83
C THR A 5 0.89 -4.96 -19.77
N ILE A 6 1.18 -5.15 -18.48
CA ILE A 6 0.23 -4.82 -17.40
C ILE A 6 -0.14 -3.34 -17.43
N ILE A 7 0.86 -2.45 -17.49
CA ILE A 7 0.64 -1.00 -17.53
C ILE A 7 -0.21 -0.61 -18.74
N ARG A 8 0.11 -1.14 -19.93
CA ARG A 8 -0.61 -0.85 -21.16
C ARG A 8 -2.05 -1.34 -21.13
N GLU A 9 -2.26 -2.63 -20.83
CA GLU A 9 -3.58 -3.27 -20.92
C GLU A 9 -4.53 -2.77 -19.83
N LEU A 10 -4.04 -2.55 -18.61
CA LEU A 10 -4.83 -1.98 -17.51
C LEU A 10 -4.87 -0.45 -17.53
N ARG A 11 -4.15 0.17 -18.48
CA ARG A 11 -4.01 1.62 -18.64
C ARG A 11 -3.56 2.27 -17.33
N LEU A 12 -2.55 1.74 -16.66
CA LEU A 12 -2.11 2.32 -15.39
C LEU A 12 -1.44 3.69 -15.61
N GLU A 13 -1.59 4.58 -14.63
CA GLU A 13 -0.92 5.88 -14.57
C GLU A 13 -0.28 6.07 -13.20
N PRO A 14 0.74 6.93 -13.03
CA PRO A 14 1.36 7.15 -11.72
C PRO A 14 0.33 7.53 -10.66
N LEU A 15 0.38 6.91 -9.48
CA LEU A 15 -0.49 7.25 -8.36
C LEU A 15 -0.02 8.57 -7.73
N PRO A 16 -0.86 9.62 -7.69
CA PRO A 16 -0.45 10.90 -7.13
C PRO A 16 -0.04 10.78 -5.66
N ARG A 17 0.98 11.54 -5.23
CA ARG A 17 1.40 11.71 -3.81
C ARG A 17 1.93 10.46 -3.09
N GLU A 18 1.56 9.26 -3.50
CA GLU A 18 1.83 8.02 -2.77
C GLU A 18 2.94 7.17 -3.39
N GLY A 19 2.98 6.98 -4.71
CA GLY A 19 3.93 6.07 -5.37
C GLY A 19 3.25 4.86 -6.01
N GLY A 20 3.95 4.17 -6.90
CA GLY A 20 3.38 3.11 -7.74
C GLY A 20 2.49 3.66 -8.87
N MET A 21 1.82 2.76 -9.56
CA MET A 21 0.89 3.08 -10.66
C MET A 21 -0.51 2.54 -10.36
N TYR A 22 -1.54 3.28 -10.75
CA TYR A 22 -2.92 2.89 -10.50
C TYR A 22 -3.83 3.09 -11.70
N ARG A 23 -5.00 2.46 -11.64
CA ARG A 23 -6.16 2.86 -12.44
C ARG A 23 -7.42 2.66 -11.60
N ARG A 24 -8.18 3.72 -11.39
CA ARG A 24 -9.50 3.62 -10.76
C ARG A 24 -10.45 2.80 -11.61
N LYS A 25 -11.05 1.78 -11.01
CA LYS A 25 -12.05 0.91 -11.65
C LYS A 25 -13.45 1.38 -11.39
N PHE A 26 -13.73 1.81 -10.17
CA PHE A 26 -15.00 2.43 -9.82
C PHE A 26 -14.82 3.39 -8.64
N LYS A 27 -15.73 4.35 -8.52
CA LYS A 27 -15.96 5.17 -7.34
C LYS A 27 -17.41 5.65 -7.35
N ASP A 28 -18.11 5.46 -6.25
CA ASP A 28 -19.40 6.06 -5.96
C ASP A 28 -19.38 6.69 -4.55
N ASP A 29 -20.55 7.06 -4.02
CA ASP A 29 -20.65 7.68 -2.69
C ASP A 29 -20.31 6.72 -1.55
N ASN A 30 -20.32 5.41 -1.80
CA ASN A 30 -20.18 4.37 -0.77
C ASN A 30 -18.80 3.71 -0.80
N SER A 31 -18.17 3.61 -1.97
CA SER A 31 -16.95 2.82 -2.13
C SER A 31 -16.14 3.19 -3.37
N SER A 32 -14.89 2.74 -3.40
CA SER A 32 -14.01 2.85 -4.56
C SER A 32 -13.11 1.63 -4.68
N SER A 33 -12.67 1.33 -5.91
CA SER A 33 -11.61 0.36 -6.14
C SER A 33 -10.67 0.79 -7.26
N ILE A 34 -9.42 0.36 -7.15
CA ILE A 34 -8.35 0.61 -8.11
C ILE A 34 -7.62 -0.70 -8.44
N TYR A 35 -7.07 -0.80 -9.65
CA TYR A 35 -5.85 -1.57 -9.87
C TYR A 35 -4.67 -0.78 -9.34
N PHE A 36 -3.68 -1.48 -8.79
CA PHE A 36 -2.47 -0.88 -8.26
C PHE A 36 -1.25 -1.74 -8.57
N LEU A 37 -0.17 -1.16 -9.07
CA LEU A 37 1.08 -1.83 -9.42
C LEU A 37 2.22 -1.16 -8.64
N ILE A 38 2.99 -1.96 -7.93
CA ILE A 38 4.15 -1.51 -7.14
C ILE A 38 5.42 -2.10 -7.75
N GLU A 39 6.48 -1.29 -7.74
CA GLU A 39 7.80 -1.62 -8.26
C GLU A 39 8.88 -1.31 -7.20
N PRO A 40 10.08 -1.90 -7.26
CA PRO A 40 11.13 -1.69 -6.26
C PRO A 40 11.58 -0.24 -6.11
N ASP A 41 11.51 0.53 -7.19
CA ASP A 41 11.89 1.95 -7.28
C ASP A 41 10.71 2.90 -7.06
N SER A 42 9.49 2.37 -6.94
CA SER A 42 8.28 3.14 -6.64
C SER A 42 7.40 2.43 -5.58
N PRO A 43 7.94 2.18 -4.37
CA PRO A 43 7.11 1.75 -3.25
C PRO A 43 6.12 2.85 -2.85
N THR A 44 5.07 2.50 -2.11
CA THR A 44 4.17 3.53 -1.58
C THR A 44 4.81 4.28 -0.43
N LYS A 45 4.53 5.57 -0.32
CA LYS A 45 4.92 6.36 0.84
C LYS A 45 4.12 5.92 2.06
N LEU A 46 4.71 6.04 3.24
CA LEU A 46 4.01 5.88 4.50
C LEU A 46 2.91 6.91 4.59
N HIS A 47 1.67 6.44 4.56
CA HIS A 47 0.49 7.28 4.55
C HIS A 47 -0.57 6.72 5.48
N ARG A 48 -1.61 7.51 5.74
CA ARG A 48 -2.70 7.12 6.62
C ARG A 48 -4.03 7.55 6.04
N LEU A 49 -5.00 6.67 6.19
CA LEU A 49 -6.39 6.86 5.80
C LEU A 49 -7.27 6.77 7.06
N PRO A 50 -8.40 7.49 7.14
CA PRO A 50 -9.30 7.38 8.28
C PRO A 50 -10.13 6.10 8.28
N TRP A 51 -10.24 5.43 7.13
CA TRP A 51 -11.08 4.24 6.95
C TRP A 51 -10.24 3.03 6.53
N PRO A 52 -10.77 1.81 6.71
CA PRO A 52 -10.08 0.61 6.29
C PRO A 52 -9.85 0.56 4.78
N GLU A 53 -8.72 -0.01 4.39
CA GLU A 53 -8.39 -0.34 3.02
C GLU A 53 -8.17 -1.85 2.88
N LEU A 54 -8.86 -2.46 1.91
CA LEU A 54 -8.75 -3.88 1.61
C LEU A 54 -7.84 -4.09 0.41
N PHE A 55 -6.71 -4.75 0.63
CA PHE A 55 -5.77 -5.13 -0.42
C PHE A 55 -6.08 -6.53 -0.95
N HIS A 56 -5.91 -6.69 -2.26
CA HIS A 56 -6.11 -7.94 -3.00
C HIS A 56 -4.86 -8.20 -3.85
N PHE A 57 -4.25 -9.37 -3.71
CA PHE A 57 -3.18 -9.81 -4.61
C PHE A 57 -3.75 -10.32 -5.92
N TYR A 58 -3.17 -9.90 -7.05
CA TYR A 58 -3.56 -10.39 -8.37
C TYR A 58 -2.44 -11.16 -9.06
N ALA A 59 -1.21 -10.63 -9.09
CA ALA A 59 -0.09 -11.28 -9.76
C ALA A 59 1.27 -10.68 -9.36
N GLY A 60 2.35 -11.37 -9.74
CA GLY A 60 3.73 -10.89 -9.57
C GLY A 60 4.40 -11.50 -8.35
N ALA A 61 5.42 -10.81 -7.84
CA ALA A 61 6.03 -11.17 -6.57
C ALA A 61 5.10 -10.80 -5.41
N PRO A 62 5.18 -11.45 -4.25
CA PRO A 62 4.47 -11.03 -3.05
C PRO A 62 4.74 -9.55 -2.70
N ALA A 63 3.82 -8.90 -2.02
CA ALA A 63 4.02 -7.55 -1.48
C ALA A 63 4.16 -7.60 0.04
N ARG A 64 5.14 -6.87 0.58
CA ARG A 64 5.21 -6.58 2.00
C ARG A 64 4.36 -5.36 2.29
N ILE A 65 3.44 -5.46 3.25
CA ILE A 65 2.65 -4.32 3.72
C ILE A 65 3.15 -3.97 5.12
N HIS A 66 3.65 -2.75 5.32
CA HIS A 66 4.10 -2.24 6.60
C HIS A 66 2.98 -1.46 7.25
N ILE A 67 2.66 -1.77 8.50
CA ILE A 67 1.54 -1.16 9.21
C ILE A 67 2.02 -0.77 10.60
N LEU A 68 2.06 0.53 10.86
CA LEU A 68 2.36 1.10 12.16
C LEU A 68 1.03 1.41 12.85
N GLY A 69 0.79 0.75 13.98
CA GLY A 69 -0.44 0.80 14.74
C GLY A 69 -0.71 2.17 15.37
N PRO A 70 -1.83 2.34 16.07
CA PRO A 70 -2.12 3.59 16.78
C PRO A 70 -1.17 3.83 17.97
N GLU A 71 -0.67 2.77 18.60
CA GLU A 71 0.22 2.86 19.75
C GLU A 71 1.71 2.90 19.34
N PRO A 72 2.55 3.68 20.04
CA PRO A 72 3.99 3.69 19.81
C PRO A 72 4.59 2.28 19.87
N GLY A 73 5.48 1.95 18.93
CA GLY A 73 6.14 0.64 18.83
C GLY A 73 5.27 -0.50 18.29
N GLU A 74 3.94 -0.32 18.15
CA GLU A 74 3.09 -1.31 17.49
C GLU A 74 3.36 -1.31 15.98
N ALA A 75 3.93 -2.39 15.46
CA ALA A 75 4.21 -2.55 14.04
C ALA A 75 3.96 -4.00 13.58
N ARG A 76 3.47 -4.15 12.36
CA ARG A 76 3.30 -5.45 11.69
C ARG A 76 3.65 -5.35 10.22
N HIS A 77 4.20 -6.44 9.67
CA HIS A 77 4.66 -6.50 8.29
C HIS A 77 4.13 -7.74 7.55
N PRO A 78 2.80 -7.92 7.42
CA PRO A 78 2.23 -9.06 6.70
C PRO A 78 2.65 -9.09 5.23
N THR A 79 2.64 -10.28 4.64
CA THR A 79 2.90 -10.51 3.22
C THR A 79 1.60 -10.80 2.49
N LEU A 80 1.35 -10.04 1.42
CA LEU A 80 0.24 -10.23 0.51
C LEU A 80 0.71 -11.08 -0.68
N GLY A 81 0.06 -12.22 -0.92
CA GLY A 81 0.49 -13.20 -1.92
C GLY A 81 -0.34 -14.49 -1.84
N ILE A 82 0.11 -15.54 -2.54
CA ILE A 82 -0.62 -16.82 -2.64
C ILE A 82 0.12 -18.00 -1.98
N GLY A 83 1.31 -17.77 -1.42
CA GLY A 83 2.05 -18.72 -0.59
C GLY A 83 1.39 -18.94 0.77
N LEU A 84 0.29 -19.67 0.80
CA LEU A 84 -0.53 -19.84 2.01
C LEU A 84 0.24 -20.56 3.13
N GLU A 85 1.09 -21.52 2.77
CA GLU A 85 1.92 -22.31 3.69
C GLU A 85 3.06 -21.46 4.28
N GLU A 86 3.52 -20.44 3.53
CA GLU A 86 4.49 -19.43 3.95
C GLU A 86 3.87 -18.31 4.79
N GLY A 87 2.54 -18.36 5.02
CA GLY A 87 1.81 -17.36 5.79
C GLY A 87 1.33 -16.16 4.97
N GLU A 88 1.52 -16.16 3.65
CA GLU A 88 0.98 -15.12 2.78
C GLU A 88 -0.54 -15.19 2.73
N ARG A 89 -1.18 -14.04 2.49
CA ARG A 89 -2.64 -13.98 2.29
C ARG A 89 -2.95 -13.26 0.99
N PRO A 90 -3.89 -13.75 0.17
CA PRO A 90 -4.25 -13.08 -1.08
C PRO A 90 -5.14 -11.86 -0.85
N GLN A 91 -5.69 -11.71 0.35
CA GLN A 91 -6.44 -10.54 0.78
C GLN A 91 -6.06 -10.16 2.20
N MET A 92 -6.02 -8.87 2.48
CA MET A 92 -5.84 -8.37 3.84
C MET A 92 -6.48 -7.00 4.02
N LEU A 93 -6.96 -6.75 5.25
CA LEU A 93 -7.47 -5.45 5.67
C LEU A 93 -6.39 -4.67 6.41
N VAL A 94 -6.19 -3.42 6.00
CA VAL A 94 -5.47 -2.42 6.79
C VAL A 94 -6.49 -1.57 7.53
N PRO A 95 -6.50 -1.56 8.88
CA PRO A 95 -7.41 -0.72 9.66
C PRO A 95 -7.18 0.77 9.39
N GLY A 96 -8.28 1.53 9.34
CA GLY A 96 -8.21 2.99 9.31
C GLY A 96 -7.50 3.54 10.56
N GLY A 97 -6.83 4.68 10.40
CA GLY A 97 -6.09 5.35 11.46
C GLY A 97 -4.66 4.82 11.68
N THR A 98 -4.25 3.77 10.97
CA THR A 98 -2.88 3.25 11.00
C THR A 98 -2.01 3.86 9.89
N TRP A 99 -0.70 3.96 10.10
CA TRP A 99 0.21 4.29 9.01
C TRP A 99 0.49 3.03 8.20
N GLN A 100 0.43 3.14 6.88
CA GLN A 100 0.63 2.03 5.98
C GLN A 100 1.59 2.39 4.84
N ALA A 101 2.38 1.40 4.43
CA ALA A 101 3.18 1.42 3.22
C ALA A 101 3.26 0.02 2.62
N ALA A 102 3.60 -0.06 1.34
CA ALA A 102 3.62 -1.29 0.57
C ALA A 102 4.83 -1.29 -0.37
N GLU A 103 5.47 -2.44 -0.47
CA GLU A 103 6.55 -2.69 -1.41
C GLU A 103 6.46 -4.10 -2.00
N THR A 104 6.96 -4.27 -3.22
CA THR A 104 7.11 -5.59 -3.83
C THR A 104 8.37 -6.28 -3.28
N THR A 105 8.34 -7.60 -3.16
CA THR A 105 9.53 -8.41 -2.82
C THR A 105 10.33 -8.85 -4.06
N GLY A 106 9.88 -8.46 -5.26
CA GLY A 106 10.52 -8.84 -6.53
C GLY A 106 10.41 -7.74 -7.56
N ALA A 107 10.29 -8.10 -8.84
CA ALA A 107 10.31 -7.12 -9.92
C ALA A 107 9.08 -6.19 -9.95
N TRP A 108 7.91 -6.73 -9.60
CA TRP A 108 6.66 -5.98 -9.52
C TRP A 108 5.61 -6.80 -8.77
N THR A 109 4.62 -6.10 -8.22
CA THR A 109 3.40 -6.72 -7.68
C THR A 109 2.16 -6.00 -8.19
N LEU A 110 1.24 -6.76 -8.79
CA LEU A 110 -0.07 -6.26 -9.19
C LEU A 110 -1.09 -6.60 -8.11
N LEU A 111 -1.76 -5.55 -7.64
CA LEU A 111 -2.74 -5.55 -6.57
C LEU A 111 -4.05 -4.89 -7.02
N GLY A 112 -5.06 -5.00 -6.18
CA GLY A 112 -6.19 -4.10 -6.17
C GLY A 112 -6.50 -3.65 -4.75
N THR A 113 -6.94 -2.41 -4.61
CA THR A 113 -7.47 -1.92 -3.32
C THR A 113 -8.95 -1.59 -3.45
N THR A 114 -9.68 -1.83 -2.37
CA THR A 114 -11.09 -1.46 -2.22
C THR A 114 -11.25 -0.72 -0.90
N MET A 115 -11.99 0.39 -0.93
CA MET A 115 -12.32 1.17 0.24
C MET A 115 -13.81 1.41 0.32
N ALA A 116 -14.34 1.35 1.54
CA ALA A 116 -15.70 1.74 1.90
C ALA A 116 -15.66 2.42 3.27
N PRO A 117 -15.93 3.74 3.40
CA PRO A 117 -16.29 4.71 2.35
C PRO A 117 -15.27 4.86 1.21
N ALA A 118 -15.69 5.49 0.10
CA ALA A 118 -14.81 5.73 -1.03
C ALA A 118 -13.58 6.57 -0.66
N PHE A 119 -12.46 6.32 -1.34
CA PHE A 119 -11.22 7.07 -1.16
C PHE A 119 -11.41 8.57 -1.41
N ASP A 120 -10.80 9.39 -0.55
CA ASP A 120 -10.81 10.84 -0.62
C ASP A 120 -9.41 11.43 -0.33
N TRP A 121 -8.92 12.27 -1.24
CA TRP A 121 -7.60 12.90 -1.14
C TRP A 121 -7.51 13.91 0.01
N ASP A 122 -8.64 14.50 0.41
CA ASP A 122 -8.71 15.44 1.54
C ASP A 122 -8.53 14.72 2.88
N ARG A 123 -8.65 13.39 2.86
CA ARG A 123 -8.48 12.50 4.02
C ARG A 123 -7.19 11.69 3.97
N PHE A 124 -6.39 11.85 2.91
CA PHE A 124 -5.10 11.18 2.75
C PHE A 124 -3.99 12.00 3.41
N GLU A 125 -3.32 11.38 4.38
CA GLU A 125 -2.22 11.98 5.12
C GLU A 125 -0.90 11.29 4.79
N ILE A 126 0.14 12.05 4.46
CA ILE A 126 1.52 11.53 4.34
C ILE A 126 2.22 11.64 5.70
N GLY A 127 2.98 10.61 6.05
CA GLY A 127 3.80 10.56 7.25
C GLY A 127 4.85 11.66 7.29
N LYS A 128 5.14 12.17 8.49
CA LYS A 128 6.28 13.06 8.72
C LYS A 128 7.39 12.27 9.37
N ARG A 129 8.56 12.20 8.74
CA ARG A 129 9.68 11.35 9.15
C ARG A 129 10.05 11.54 10.61
N GLU A 130 10.25 12.78 11.06
CA GLU A 130 10.65 13.09 12.44
C GLU A 130 9.60 12.63 13.44
N ARG A 131 8.32 12.78 13.08
CA ARG A 131 7.22 12.32 13.93
C ARG A 131 7.20 10.79 13.97
N LEU A 132 7.29 10.11 12.84
CA LEU A 132 7.22 8.65 12.83
C LEU A 132 8.41 8.02 13.57
N LEU A 133 9.62 8.54 13.37
CA LEU A 133 10.82 8.04 14.08
C LEU A 133 10.73 8.23 15.59
N LYS A 134 10.01 9.25 16.08
CA LYS A 134 9.78 9.44 17.51
C LYS A 134 8.86 8.38 18.11
N TYR A 135 7.85 7.92 17.36
CA TYR A 135 6.82 7.01 17.85
C TYR A 135 7.10 5.54 17.51
N TRP A 136 7.84 5.27 16.43
CA TRP A 136 8.27 3.94 16.00
C TRP A 136 9.77 3.94 15.67
N PRO A 137 10.65 4.23 16.66
CA PRO A 137 12.09 4.28 16.41
C PRO A 137 12.64 2.93 15.91
N GLU A 138 12.05 1.80 16.29
CA GLU A 138 12.43 0.47 15.82
C GLU A 138 12.10 0.23 14.34
N GLN A 139 11.34 1.13 13.72
CA GLN A 139 10.89 1.06 12.32
C GLN A 139 11.65 2.03 11.43
N GLU A 140 12.83 2.49 11.84
CA GLU A 140 13.65 3.46 11.12
C GLU A 140 13.86 3.08 9.65
N GLU A 141 14.25 1.83 9.37
CA GLU A 141 14.49 1.37 8.00
C GLU A 141 13.24 1.53 7.11
N VAL A 142 12.08 1.10 7.61
CA VAL A 142 10.78 1.25 6.93
C VAL A 142 10.47 2.73 6.72
N ILE A 143 10.66 3.56 7.76
CA ILE A 143 10.34 4.98 7.71
C ILE A 143 11.21 5.72 6.69
N LEU A 144 12.52 5.44 6.67
CA LEU A 144 13.46 6.08 5.75
C LEU A 144 13.27 5.61 4.31
N ARG A 145 12.85 4.36 4.11
CA ARG A 145 12.56 3.80 2.79
C ARG A 145 11.28 4.35 2.17
N HIS A 146 10.27 4.61 2.99
CA HIS A 146 8.92 4.99 2.55
C HIS A 146 8.56 6.46 2.77
N LEU A 147 9.52 7.31 3.12
CA LEU A 147 9.33 8.76 3.14
C LEU A 147 10.54 9.42 2.53
N ASP A 148 10.33 10.52 1.81
CA ASP A 148 11.42 11.37 1.36
C ASP A 148 12.14 12.00 2.57
N ALA A 149 13.36 12.50 2.32
CA ALA A 149 14.14 13.23 3.33
C ALA A 149 13.55 14.58 3.68
#